data_AF-A0A7W9DJ97-F1
#
_entry.id   AF-A0A7W9DJ97-F1
#
_cell.length_a   1.000
_cell.length_b   1.000
_cell.length_c   1.000
_cell.angle_alpha   90.00
_cell.angle_beta   90.00
_cell.angle_gamma   90.00
#
_symmetry.space_group_name_H-M   'P 1'
#
loop_
_entity.id
_entity.type
_entity.pdbx_description
1 polymer ?
#
loop_
_entity_poly.entity_id
_entity_poly.type
_entity_poly.pdbx_seq_one_letter_code
_entity_poly.pdbx_strand_id
1 'polypeptide(L)'
;MHSQVLKIGDIVSLKSHPYINKITTIIISGEPLLSPPLMVIIEKITLKSADKTNLNDVSNYEYVCAYFSNKLHTFEKIKVKGIHLKLIIESNTESSISREEVFPGVMVTLKSMDYELAKKKSSFTFEDTSLNNGSDNTTITALLTYLPPTLHVISLKEHQTKHPTHNNEEVIRLVPSWDVKCFWYNSHKEKMSEEIFPLESLKIVVSADEGTIEKITDFISKSSAIEITHLNESYLIKPRIINYRSGYYFLRGYDFVLNRITEHKIAYPTIFTEAETHIIKKVPSFDIKTNPAAATKDFIISEIKTAIGNAEGNKNYIRIQYRSRNEIVTLRTLKNYKYVEVDEEEKKYGYVIGFCCLRMAERAFRTDRIQQVEELNFKYTK
;
A
#
# COMPACT_ATOMS: atom_id res chain seq x y z
N MET A 1 -21.39 -20.37 4.72
CA MET A 1 -20.09 -19.98 5.28
C MET A 1 -19.99 -20.62 6.65
N HIS A 2 -19.04 -21.55 6.84
CA HIS A 2 -18.83 -22.16 8.16
C HIS A 2 -18.51 -21.07 9.18
N SER A 3 -19.31 -21.01 10.25
CA SER A 3 -19.15 -20.13 11.40
C SER A 3 -17.86 -20.55 12.12
N GLN A 4 -16.72 -20.01 11.71
CA GLN A 4 -15.44 -20.34 12.34
C GLN A 4 -15.29 -19.51 13.61
N VAL A 5 -15.06 -20.20 14.73
CA VAL A 5 -14.84 -19.58 16.04
C VAL A 5 -13.69 -18.57 15.96
N LEU A 6 -13.98 -17.32 16.32
CA LEU A 6 -13.02 -16.23 16.37
C LEU A 6 -12.09 -16.37 17.59
N LYS A 7 -10.84 -15.94 17.44
CA LYS A 7 -9.76 -16.02 18.43
C LYS A 7 -9.33 -14.64 18.93
N ILE A 8 -8.68 -14.61 20.09
CA ILE A 8 -8.02 -13.40 20.60
C ILE A 8 -6.93 -12.98 19.59
N GLY A 9 -6.86 -11.68 19.31
CA GLY A 9 -5.95 -11.11 18.32
C GLY A 9 -6.48 -11.08 16.89
N ASP A 10 -7.61 -11.75 16.59
CA ASP A 10 -8.23 -11.64 15.25
C ASP A 10 -8.76 -10.22 15.01
N ILE A 11 -8.63 -9.75 13.77
CA ILE A 11 -9.20 -8.47 13.34
C ILE A 11 -10.61 -8.72 12.82
N VAL A 12 -11.57 -8.06 13.45
CA VAL A 12 -13.00 -8.21 13.18
C VAL A 12 -13.66 -6.87 12.93
N SER A 13 -14.86 -6.90 12.36
CA SER A 13 -15.75 -5.75 12.35
C SER A 13 -17.19 -6.20 12.43
N LEU A 14 -18.11 -5.24 12.55
CA LEU A 14 -19.54 -5.54 12.42
C LEU A 14 -19.85 -5.99 10.99
N LYS A 15 -20.88 -6.83 10.83
CA LYS A 15 -21.31 -7.32 9.52
C LYS A 15 -21.59 -6.20 8.50
N SER A 16 -21.99 -5.01 8.97
CA SER A 16 -22.23 -3.80 8.16
C SER A 16 -20.96 -3.13 7.58
N HIS A 17 -19.75 -3.49 8.04
CA HIS A 17 -18.52 -2.96 7.45
C HIS A 17 -18.39 -3.34 5.97
N PRO A 18 -17.76 -2.56 5.09
CA PRO A 18 -17.58 -2.94 3.69
C PRO A 18 -16.57 -4.07 3.44
N TYR A 19 -15.55 -4.23 4.30
CA TYR A 19 -14.50 -5.26 4.11
C TYR A 19 -15.02 -6.70 4.30
N ILE A 20 -14.47 -7.65 3.55
CA ILE A 20 -14.90 -9.05 3.54
C ILE A 20 -13.66 -9.95 3.41
N ASN A 21 -13.44 -10.87 4.36
CA ASN A 21 -12.46 -11.98 4.25
C ASN A 21 -11.13 -11.64 3.54
N LYS A 22 -10.28 -10.83 4.16
CA LYS A 22 -8.99 -10.35 3.62
C LYS A 22 -9.08 -9.37 2.43
N ILE A 23 -10.27 -9.14 1.85
CA ILE A 23 -10.51 -8.11 0.84
C ILE A 23 -10.67 -6.75 1.53
N THR A 24 -9.56 -6.00 1.59
CA THR A 24 -9.46 -4.68 2.25
C THR A 24 -9.20 -3.55 1.26
N THR A 25 -9.04 -3.83 -0.03
CA THR A 25 -8.77 -2.84 -1.09
C THR A 25 -10.04 -2.11 -1.58
N ILE A 26 -11.10 -2.09 -0.77
CA ILE A 26 -12.39 -1.48 -1.10
C ILE A 26 -12.36 0.01 -0.79
N ILE A 27 -12.78 0.84 -1.76
CA ILE A 27 -12.96 2.28 -1.59
C ILE A 27 -14.37 2.53 -1.04
N ILE A 28 -14.47 3.26 0.07
CA ILE A 28 -15.75 3.57 0.72
C ILE A 28 -16.33 4.84 0.10
N SER A 29 -17.46 4.70 -0.59
CA SER A 29 -18.23 5.81 -1.15
C SER A 29 -19.46 6.09 -0.28
N GLY A 30 -19.94 7.33 -0.23
CA GLY A 30 -21.08 7.75 0.60
C GLY A 30 -20.63 8.44 1.89
N GLU A 31 -21.32 8.20 3.00
CA GLU A 31 -20.98 8.75 4.32
C GLU A 31 -20.05 7.79 5.09
N PRO A 32 -18.72 8.00 5.07
CA PRO A 32 -17.76 7.09 5.68
C PRO A 32 -17.77 7.11 7.22
N LEU A 33 -18.33 8.15 7.85
CA LEU A 33 -18.41 8.23 9.32
C LEU A 33 -19.36 7.19 9.93
N LEU A 34 -20.25 6.61 9.13
CA LEU A 34 -21.14 5.52 9.55
C LEU A 34 -20.52 4.14 9.37
N SER A 35 -19.34 4.04 8.76
CA SER A 35 -18.63 2.76 8.67
C SER A 35 -18.10 2.37 10.05
N PRO A 36 -18.38 1.16 10.54
CA PRO A 36 -17.86 0.71 11.83
C PRO A 36 -16.32 0.62 11.83
N PRO A 37 -15.67 0.61 12.99
CA PRO A 37 -14.22 0.41 13.09
C PRO A 37 -13.82 -1.03 12.74
N LEU A 38 -12.56 -1.22 12.36
CA LEU A 38 -11.88 -2.50 12.51
C LEU A 38 -11.42 -2.61 13.97
N MET A 39 -11.73 -3.74 14.58
CA MET A 39 -11.50 -4.00 15.98
C MET A 39 -10.64 -5.23 16.15
N VAL A 40 -9.94 -5.33 17.26
CA VAL A 40 -9.15 -6.52 17.63
C VAL A 40 -9.81 -7.20 18.82
N ILE A 41 -10.00 -8.52 18.74
CA ILE A 41 -10.54 -9.29 19.87
C ILE A 41 -9.51 -9.33 20.98
N ILE A 42 -9.88 -8.89 22.18
CA ILE A 42 -9.01 -8.89 23.37
C ILE A 42 -9.43 -9.93 24.41
N GLU A 43 -10.68 -10.38 24.38
CA GLU A 43 -11.21 -11.40 25.31
C GLU A 43 -12.38 -12.14 24.66
N LYS A 44 -12.55 -13.42 25.01
CA LYS A 44 -13.66 -14.26 24.54
C LYS A 44 -14.40 -14.86 25.72
N ILE A 45 -15.73 -14.75 25.70
CA ILE A 45 -16.63 -15.18 26.78
C ILE A 45 -17.64 -16.18 26.20
N THR A 46 -17.77 -17.35 26.80
CA THR A 46 -18.79 -18.36 26.48
C THR A 46 -20.12 -17.97 27.14
N LEU A 47 -21.21 -17.97 26.36
CA LEU A 47 -22.54 -17.69 26.87
C LEU A 47 -23.10 -18.90 27.64
N LYS A 48 -23.81 -18.65 28.74
CA LYS A 48 -24.42 -19.71 29.58
C LYS A 48 -25.46 -20.56 28.83
N SER A 49 -26.06 -20.02 27.77
CA SER A 49 -27.06 -20.67 26.92
C SER A 49 -26.46 -21.31 25.67
N ALA A 50 -25.14 -21.53 25.62
CA ALA A 50 -24.48 -22.10 24.47
C ALA A 50 -24.93 -23.54 24.22
N ASP A 51 -25.31 -23.85 22.98
CA ASP A 51 -25.62 -25.23 22.58
C ASP A 51 -24.33 -26.07 22.61
N LYS A 52 -24.22 -26.93 23.63
CA LYS A 52 -23.03 -27.77 23.88
C LYS A 52 -22.75 -28.79 22.76
N THR A 53 -23.71 -29.00 21.86
CA THR A 53 -23.60 -29.90 20.70
C THR A 53 -22.80 -29.28 19.54
N ASN A 54 -22.69 -27.96 19.46
CA ASN A 54 -21.97 -27.24 18.41
C ASN A 54 -21.06 -26.16 19.01
N LEU A 55 -20.00 -26.59 19.71
CA LEU A 55 -18.96 -25.72 20.28
C LEU A 55 -18.26 -24.83 19.23
N ASN A 56 -18.41 -25.13 17.94
CA ASN A 56 -17.84 -24.33 16.87
C ASN A 56 -18.75 -23.16 16.42
N ASP A 57 -19.95 -23.00 16.95
CA ASP A 57 -20.79 -21.88 16.54
C ASP A 57 -20.38 -20.57 17.22
N VAL A 58 -20.02 -19.58 16.41
CA VAL A 58 -19.72 -18.20 16.81
C VAL A 58 -20.87 -17.56 17.62
N SER A 59 -22.10 -18.04 17.45
CA SER A 59 -23.28 -17.55 18.21
C SER A 59 -23.20 -17.82 19.72
N ASN A 60 -22.43 -18.83 20.13
CA ASN A 60 -22.26 -19.24 21.51
C ASN A 60 -21.32 -18.34 22.31
N TYR A 61 -20.72 -17.34 21.67
CA TYR A 61 -19.68 -16.52 22.25
C TYR A 61 -20.01 -15.02 22.20
N GLU A 62 -19.64 -14.34 23.27
CA GLU A 62 -19.51 -12.89 23.33
C GLU A 62 -18.03 -12.52 23.32
N TYR A 63 -17.69 -11.47 22.58
CA TYR A 63 -16.32 -11.04 22.39
C TYR A 63 -16.16 -9.62 22.91
N VAL A 64 -15.05 -9.37 23.61
CA VAL A 64 -14.62 -8.01 23.93
C VAL A 64 -13.65 -7.58 22.86
N CYS A 65 -14.00 -6.51 22.16
CA CYS A 65 -13.24 -5.98 21.04
C CYS A 65 -12.72 -4.58 21.38
N ALA A 66 -11.45 -4.32 21.05
CA ALA A 66 -10.83 -3.02 21.24
C ALA A 66 -10.61 -2.30 19.90
N TYR A 67 -10.78 -0.98 19.90
CA TYR A 67 -10.43 -0.10 18.79
C TYR A 67 -10.09 1.31 19.30
N PHE A 68 -9.46 2.13 18.46
CA PHE A 68 -9.19 3.53 18.80
C PHE A 68 -10.25 4.44 18.18
N SER A 69 -10.75 5.40 18.95
CA SER A 69 -11.70 6.41 18.48
C SER A 69 -10.98 7.74 18.34
N ASN A 70 -10.72 8.21 17.12
CA ASN A 70 -10.11 9.53 16.92
C ASN A 70 -11.03 10.66 17.41
N LYS A 71 -12.36 10.45 17.45
CA LYS A 71 -13.31 11.42 17.99
C LYS A 71 -13.13 11.63 19.50
N LEU A 72 -12.89 10.55 20.24
CA LEU A 72 -12.74 10.59 21.71
C LEU A 72 -11.28 10.66 22.16
N HIS A 73 -10.35 10.41 21.23
CA HIS A 73 -8.92 10.22 21.49
C HIS A 73 -8.64 9.18 22.58
N THR A 74 -9.39 8.08 22.56
CA THR A 74 -9.33 6.98 23.53
C THR A 74 -9.44 5.63 22.86
N PHE A 75 -8.92 4.60 23.53
CA PHE A 75 -9.22 3.22 23.19
C PHE A 75 -10.56 2.82 23.80
N GLU A 76 -11.47 2.39 22.95
CA GLU A 76 -12.79 1.93 23.33
C GLU A 76 -12.82 0.40 23.36
N LYS A 77 -13.55 -0.16 24.32
CA LYS A 77 -13.76 -1.60 24.47
C LYS A 77 -15.26 -1.87 24.41
N ILE A 78 -15.69 -2.69 23.46
CA ILE A 78 -17.11 -3.03 23.28
C ILE A 78 -17.31 -4.54 23.42
N LYS A 79 -18.44 -4.93 24.00
CA LYS A 79 -18.88 -6.32 24.08
C LYS A 79 -19.91 -6.59 22.99
N VAL A 80 -19.66 -7.61 22.17
CA VAL A 80 -20.50 -7.92 21.02
C VAL A 80 -20.67 -9.44 20.89
N LYS A 81 -21.89 -9.88 20.65
CA LYS A 81 -22.17 -11.29 20.32
C LYS A 81 -21.54 -11.65 18.98
N GLY A 82 -20.95 -12.83 18.90
CA GLY A 82 -20.26 -13.29 17.69
C GLY A 82 -21.14 -13.25 16.43
N ILE A 83 -22.46 -13.45 16.55
CA ILE A 83 -23.40 -13.36 15.42
C ILE A 83 -23.38 -12.02 14.68
N HIS A 84 -22.93 -10.94 15.32
CA HIS A 84 -22.85 -9.61 14.70
C HIS A 84 -21.46 -9.30 14.13
N LEU A 85 -20.47 -10.12 14.46
CA LEU A 85 -19.11 -9.97 14.01
C LEU A 85 -18.88 -10.72 12.70
N LYS A 86 -17.92 -10.22 11.94
CA LYS A 86 -17.28 -10.94 10.86
C LYS A 86 -15.78 -10.81 10.96
N LEU A 87 -15.10 -11.89 10.64
CA LEU A 87 -13.65 -11.95 10.53
C LEU A 87 -13.18 -11.15 9.31
N ILE A 88 -12.20 -10.29 9.51
CA ILE A 88 -11.54 -9.57 8.41
C ILE A 88 -10.18 -10.19 8.13
N ILE A 89 -9.36 -10.35 9.17
CA ILE A 89 -8.01 -10.94 9.10
C ILE A 89 -7.82 -11.89 10.28
N GLU A 90 -7.30 -13.08 9.99
CA GLU A 90 -6.92 -14.05 11.02
C GLU A 90 -5.60 -13.63 11.67
N SER A 91 -5.55 -13.75 12.99
CA SER A 91 -4.39 -13.46 13.84
C SER A 91 -3.10 -14.17 13.42
N ASN A 92 -3.20 -15.35 12.80
CA ASN A 92 -2.06 -16.16 12.34
C ASN A 92 -1.45 -15.67 11.01
N THR A 93 -2.12 -14.77 10.29
CA THR A 93 -1.63 -14.28 8.98
C THR A 93 -0.53 -13.23 9.14
N GLU A 94 -0.46 -12.58 10.30
CA GLU A 94 0.57 -11.61 10.66
C GLU A 94 1.50 -12.26 11.68
N SER A 95 2.81 -12.00 11.59
CA SER A 95 3.80 -12.50 12.54
C SER A 95 3.35 -12.19 13.96
N SER A 96 2.85 -13.21 14.66
CA SER A 96 2.45 -13.12 16.05
C SER A 96 3.66 -12.67 16.84
N ILE A 97 3.57 -11.51 17.51
CA ILE A 97 4.68 -11.04 18.32
C ILE A 97 4.93 -12.06 19.42
N SER A 98 6.18 -12.49 19.54
CA SER A 98 6.63 -13.33 20.65
C SER A 98 6.87 -12.50 21.90
N ARG A 99 6.82 -13.14 23.06
CA ARG A 99 7.07 -12.46 24.35
C ARG A 99 8.46 -11.82 24.37
N GLU A 100 9.42 -12.48 23.75
CA GLU A 100 10.83 -12.12 23.71
C GLU A 100 11.09 -10.84 22.90
N GLU A 101 10.23 -10.52 21.94
CA GLU A 101 10.33 -9.32 21.12
C GLU A 101 9.71 -8.07 21.79
N VAL A 102 8.96 -8.24 22.89
CA VAL A 102 8.27 -7.14 23.58
C VAL A 102 8.96 -6.81 24.90
N PHE A 103 9.69 -5.70 24.90
CA PHE A 103 10.36 -5.16 26.08
C PHE A 103 10.13 -3.64 26.20
N PRO A 104 10.38 -3.04 27.38
CA PRO A 104 10.18 -1.61 27.58
C PRO A 104 10.93 -0.76 26.55
N GLY A 105 10.25 0.25 26.00
CA GLY A 105 10.78 1.13 24.96
C GLY A 105 10.44 0.73 23.52
N VAL A 106 10.06 -0.54 23.28
CA VAL A 106 9.58 -0.98 21.96
C VAL A 106 8.30 -0.23 21.57
N MET A 107 8.20 0.13 20.30
CA MET A 107 6.99 0.71 19.73
C MET A 107 6.04 -0.39 19.25
N VAL A 108 4.79 -0.31 19.71
CA VAL A 108 3.73 -1.25 19.36
C VAL A 108 2.46 -0.50 18.97
N THR A 109 1.49 -1.21 18.42
CA THR A 109 0.19 -0.67 18.02
C THR A 109 -0.83 -1.81 17.92
N LEU A 110 -2.12 -1.48 17.79
CA LEU A 110 -3.13 -2.49 17.51
C LEU A 110 -2.92 -3.12 16.12
N LYS A 111 -3.15 -4.43 16.00
CA LYS A 111 -3.05 -5.15 14.71
C LYS A 111 -3.89 -4.52 13.59
N SER A 112 -5.04 -3.93 13.92
CA SER A 112 -5.92 -3.25 12.96
C SER A 112 -5.31 -2.03 12.26
N MET A 113 -4.19 -1.50 12.75
CA MET A 113 -3.60 -0.24 12.28
C MET A 113 -3.30 -0.18 10.78
N ASP A 114 -2.71 -1.22 10.18
CA ASP A 114 -2.34 -1.16 8.75
C ASP A 114 -3.58 -1.10 7.86
N TYR A 115 -4.62 -1.84 8.26
CA TYR A 115 -5.88 -1.86 7.53
C TYR A 115 -6.67 -0.58 7.71
N GLU A 116 -6.63 0.03 8.90
CA GLU A 116 -7.20 1.36 9.14
C GLU A 116 -6.45 2.44 8.34
N LEU A 117 -5.11 2.40 8.31
CA LEU A 117 -4.29 3.33 7.53
C LEU A 117 -4.53 3.21 6.02
N ALA A 118 -4.82 1.99 5.54
CA ALA A 118 -5.10 1.71 4.14
C ALA A 118 -6.53 2.08 3.70
N LYS A 119 -7.46 2.38 4.62
CA LYS A 119 -8.84 2.74 4.27
C LYS A 119 -8.85 4.00 3.41
N LYS A 120 -9.61 3.94 2.32
CA LYS A 120 -9.81 5.05 1.40
C LYS A 120 -11.29 5.38 1.31
N LYS A 121 -11.59 6.67 1.27
CA LYS A 121 -12.91 7.20 0.93
C LYS A 121 -12.86 7.91 -0.42
N SER A 122 -13.93 7.82 -1.18
CA SER A 122 -14.13 8.65 -2.36
C SER A 122 -15.17 9.73 -2.07
N SER A 123 -14.85 10.98 -2.36
CA SER A 123 -15.81 12.07 -2.36
C SER A 123 -16.12 12.49 -3.79
N PHE A 124 -17.41 12.69 -4.09
CA PHE A 124 -17.83 13.32 -5.33
C PHE A 124 -17.64 14.83 -5.18
N THR A 125 -16.79 15.41 -6.01
CA THR A 125 -16.75 16.87 -6.19
C THR A 125 -17.55 17.19 -7.45
N PHE A 126 -18.72 17.79 -7.28
CA PHE A 126 -19.45 18.40 -8.39
C PHE A 126 -18.74 19.72 -8.74
N GLU A 127 -17.77 19.67 -9.65
CA GLU A 127 -17.33 20.88 -10.33
C GLU A 127 -18.22 21.05 -11.56
N ASP A 128 -19.00 22.13 -11.57
CA ASP A 128 -19.93 22.51 -12.65
C ASP A 128 -19.15 23.02 -13.89
N THR A 129 -18.20 22.22 -14.38
CA THR A 129 -17.35 22.56 -15.53
C THR A 129 -17.88 21.88 -16.78
N SER A 130 -18.92 22.48 -17.34
CA SER A 130 -19.50 22.19 -18.66
C SER A 130 -18.56 22.44 -19.86
N LEU A 131 -17.23 22.51 -19.65
CA LEU A 131 -16.27 22.93 -20.67
C LEU A 131 -15.04 22.03 -20.85
N ASN A 132 -14.84 20.98 -20.04
CA ASN A 132 -13.75 20.01 -20.26
C ASN A 132 -14.24 18.57 -20.12
N ASN A 133 -14.31 17.86 -21.25
CA ASN A 133 -14.50 16.42 -21.43
C ASN A 133 -14.51 15.54 -20.16
N GLY A 134 -15.67 15.43 -19.52
CA GLY A 134 -16.28 14.14 -19.14
C GLY A 134 -15.52 13.18 -18.23
N SER A 135 -14.68 13.63 -17.30
CA SER A 135 -14.28 12.79 -16.18
C SER A 135 -14.78 13.37 -14.87
N ASP A 136 -15.78 12.71 -14.27
CA ASP A 136 -16.16 12.96 -12.88
C ASP A 136 -14.89 12.89 -12.01
N ASN A 137 -14.47 14.04 -11.47
CA ASN A 137 -13.28 14.14 -10.65
C ASN A 137 -13.56 13.51 -9.27
N THR A 138 -13.60 12.19 -9.20
CA THR A 138 -13.70 11.47 -7.94
C THR A 138 -12.40 11.65 -7.16
N THR A 139 -12.48 12.34 -6.02
CA THR A 139 -11.31 12.54 -5.14
C THR A 139 -11.23 11.38 -4.16
N ILE A 140 -10.13 10.62 -4.21
CA ILE A 140 -9.88 9.51 -3.28
C ILE A 140 -8.93 9.99 -2.20
N THR A 141 -9.37 9.95 -0.94
CA THR A 141 -8.59 10.37 0.23
C THR A 141 -8.53 9.26 1.27
N ALA A 142 -7.58 9.33 2.21
CA ALA A 142 -7.50 8.38 3.31
C ALA A 142 -8.64 8.59 4.33
N LEU A 143 -9.14 7.50 4.91
CA LEU A 143 -10.15 7.52 5.97
C LEU A 143 -9.50 7.11 7.30
N LEU A 144 -9.19 8.10 8.14
CA LEU A 144 -8.37 7.89 9.35
C LEU A 144 -9.18 7.96 10.66
N THR A 145 -10.48 7.68 10.60
CA THR A 145 -11.42 7.88 11.74
C THR A 145 -11.12 7.01 12.96
N TYR A 146 -10.53 5.82 12.74
CA TYR A 146 -10.26 4.84 13.80
C TYR A 146 -8.80 4.39 13.78
N LEU A 147 -7.91 5.27 13.33
CA LEU A 147 -6.48 4.97 13.23
C LEU A 147 -5.84 5.02 14.63
N PRO A 148 -5.37 3.89 15.18
CA PRO A 148 -4.73 3.88 16.49
C PRO A 148 -3.38 4.61 16.46
N PRO A 149 -2.99 5.28 17.55
CA PRO A 149 -1.66 5.85 17.69
C PRO A 149 -0.60 4.76 17.88
N THR A 150 0.66 5.12 17.63
CA THR A 150 1.80 4.31 18.07
C THR A 150 1.94 4.40 19.59
N LEU A 151 2.17 3.26 20.22
CA LEU A 151 2.28 3.08 21.66
C LEU A 151 3.73 2.73 22.04
N HIS A 152 4.16 3.13 23.22
CA HIS A 152 5.43 2.71 23.81
C HIS A 152 5.19 1.72 24.94
N VAL A 153 5.89 0.59 24.89
CA VAL A 153 5.80 -0.45 25.93
C VAL A 153 6.45 0.06 27.22
N ILE A 154 5.72 -0.05 28.33
CA ILE A 154 6.23 0.24 29.69
C ILE A 154 6.66 -1.06 30.36
N SER A 155 5.78 -2.06 30.31
CA SER A 155 5.99 -3.33 31.03
C SER A 155 5.14 -4.43 30.45
N LEU A 156 5.60 -5.66 30.60
CA LEU A 156 4.91 -6.89 30.24
C LEU A 156 4.61 -7.69 31.52
N LYS A 157 3.37 -8.14 31.71
CA LYS A 157 2.95 -8.91 32.90
C LYS A 157 2.07 -10.08 32.50
N GLU A 158 2.10 -11.15 33.28
CA GLU A 158 1.13 -12.24 33.11
C GLU A 158 -0.27 -11.71 33.35
N HIS A 159 -1.22 -12.15 32.51
CA HIS A 159 -2.59 -11.69 32.62
C HIS A 159 -3.21 -12.16 33.94
N GLN A 160 -3.78 -11.22 34.70
CA GLN A 160 -4.47 -11.50 35.94
C GLN A 160 -5.95 -11.17 35.79
N THR A 161 -6.78 -12.20 35.73
CA THR A 161 -8.24 -12.02 35.72
C THR A 161 -8.84 -12.20 37.11
N LYS A 162 -9.66 -11.24 37.52
CA LYS A 162 -10.50 -11.35 38.72
C LYS A 162 -11.76 -12.17 38.48
N HIS A 163 -12.05 -12.50 37.22
CA HIS A 163 -13.26 -13.22 36.84
C HIS A 163 -12.97 -14.71 36.66
N PRO A 164 -13.91 -15.59 37.05
CA PRO A 164 -13.72 -17.02 36.90
C PRO A 164 -13.57 -17.39 35.42
N THR A 165 -12.49 -18.12 35.12
CA THR A 165 -12.21 -18.66 33.78
C THR A 165 -12.92 -20.00 33.55
N HIS A 166 -13.24 -20.71 34.64
CA HIS A 166 -13.87 -22.02 34.63
C HIS A 166 -15.09 -22.06 35.56
N ASN A 167 -16.06 -22.92 35.24
CA ASN A 167 -17.14 -23.32 36.13
C ASN A 167 -17.37 -24.82 35.96
N ASN A 168 -17.18 -25.59 37.03
CA ASN A 168 -17.32 -27.05 37.02
C ASN A 168 -16.64 -27.69 35.79
N GLU A 169 -15.34 -27.42 35.62
CA GLU A 169 -14.47 -27.90 34.52
C GLU A 169 -14.74 -27.29 33.13
N GLU A 170 -15.82 -26.52 32.93
CA GLU A 170 -16.10 -25.86 31.64
C GLU A 170 -15.43 -24.48 31.54
N VAL A 171 -14.69 -24.25 30.44
CA VAL A 171 -14.06 -22.95 30.14
C VAL A 171 -15.14 -21.92 29.76
N ILE A 172 -15.44 -20.99 30.67
CA ILE A 172 -16.40 -19.90 30.41
C ILE A 172 -15.72 -18.69 29.79
N ARG A 173 -14.42 -18.52 30.00
CA ARG A 173 -13.72 -17.31 29.56
C ARG A 173 -12.32 -17.64 29.12
N LEU A 174 -12.03 -17.28 27.87
CA LEU A 174 -10.71 -17.36 27.29
C LEU A 174 -10.09 -15.96 27.40
N VAL A 175 -9.05 -15.88 28.24
CA VAL A 175 -8.27 -14.68 28.52
C VAL A 175 -6.90 -14.78 27.85
N PRO A 176 -6.25 -13.66 27.54
CA PRO A 176 -4.90 -13.69 27.01
C PRO A 176 -3.90 -14.20 28.03
N SER A 177 -2.70 -14.56 27.56
CA SER A 177 -1.63 -15.02 28.45
C SER A 177 -0.86 -13.86 29.07
N TRP A 178 -0.66 -12.78 28.30
CA TRP A 178 0.19 -11.65 28.67
C TRP A 178 -0.51 -10.32 28.43
N ASP A 179 -0.39 -9.43 29.40
CA ASP A 179 -0.81 -8.04 29.34
C ASP A 179 0.40 -7.14 29.11
N VAL A 180 0.32 -6.32 28.08
CA VAL A 180 1.30 -5.28 27.75
C VAL A 180 0.74 -3.95 28.21
N LYS A 181 1.41 -3.32 29.17
CA LYS A 181 1.12 -1.94 29.57
C LYS A 181 1.88 -1.00 28.66
N CYS A 182 1.17 -0.10 28.00
CA CYS A 182 1.74 0.88 27.09
C CYS A 182 1.30 2.30 27.42
N PHE A 183 2.03 3.30 26.92
CA PHE A 183 1.60 4.70 26.94
C PHE A 183 1.70 5.36 25.56
N TRP A 184 0.96 6.45 25.39
CA TRP A 184 1.05 7.32 24.23
C TRP A 184 0.70 8.76 24.61
N TYR A 185 1.13 9.70 23.78
CA TYR A 185 0.73 11.08 23.94
C TYR A 185 -0.73 11.27 23.47
N ASN A 186 -1.61 11.63 24.40
CA ASN A 186 -2.98 11.96 24.11
C ASN A 186 -3.11 13.47 23.87
N SER A 187 -3.19 13.85 22.61
CA SER A 187 -3.29 15.26 22.20
C SER A 187 -4.54 15.97 22.73
N HIS A 188 -5.64 15.24 22.95
CA HIS A 188 -6.88 15.84 23.44
C HIS A 188 -6.81 16.17 24.94
N LYS A 189 -6.05 15.37 25.71
CA LYS A 189 -5.85 15.58 27.15
C LYS A 189 -4.51 16.26 27.48
N GLU A 190 -3.71 16.56 26.46
CA GLU A 190 -2.34 17.13 26.56
C GLU A 190 -1.44 16.37 27.55
N LYS A 191 -1.59 15.05 27.65
CA LYS A 191 -0.86 14.22 28.61
C LYS A 191 -0.57 12.83 28.08
N MET A 192 0.41 12.17 28.70
CA MET A 192 0.63 10.74 28.47
C MET A 192 -0.56 9.95 29.05
N SER A 193 -1.19 9.15 28.20
CA SER A 193 -2.23 8.20 28.61
C SER A 193 -1.65 6.79 28.58
N GLU A 194 -2.12 5.95 29.51
CA GLU A 194 -1.71 4.56 29.62
C GLU A 194 -2.90 3.64 29.31
N GLU A 195 -2.62 2.48 28.73
CA GLU A 195 -3.61 1.44 28.45
C GLU A 195 -2.95 0.07 28.51
N ILE A 196 -3.76 -0.95 28.76
CA ILE A 196 -3.31 -2.33 28.84
C ILE A 196 -3.97 -3.14 27.74
N PHE A 197 -3.15 -3.85 26.97
CA PHE A 197 -3.59 -4.70 25.88
C PHE A 197 -3.04 -6.11 26.00
N PRO A 198 -3.80 -7.13 25.55
CA PRO A 198 -3.24 -8.44 25.29
C PRO A 198 -2.09 -8.38 24.31
N LEU A 199 -1.03 -9.14 24.55
CA LEU A 199 0.09 -9.29 23.61
C LEU A 199 -0.40 -9.68 22.20
N GLU A 200 -1.37 -10.59 22.14
CA GLU A 200 -1.95 -11.14 20.92
C GLU A 200 -2.67 -10.08 20.07
N SER A 201 -3.08 -8.96 20.68
CA SER A 201 -3.80 -7.87 20.01
C SER A 201 -2.88 -6.81 19.38
N LEU A 202 -1.59 -6.88 19.69
CA LEU A 202 -0.60 -5.90 19.28
C LEU A 202 0.25 -6.41 18.10
N LYS A 203 0.92 -5.46 17.44
CA LYS A 203 2.02 -5.70 16.51
C LYS A 203 3.16 -4.69 16.77
N ILE A 204 4.38 -5.08 16.44
CA ILE A 204 5.55 -4.21 16.55
C ILE A 204 5.55 -3.21 15.39
N VAL A 205 5.87 -1.96 15.72
CA VAL A 205 6.11 -0.90 14.76
C VAL A 205 7.62 -0.76 14.60
N VAL A 206 8.15 -1.36 13.52
CA VAL A 206 9.56 -1.22 13.17
C VAL A 206 9.76 0.15 12.53
N SER A 207 10.56 0.99 13.19
CA SER A 207 10.99 2.28 12.64
C SER A 207 11.97 2.08 11.48
N ALA A 208 11.99 3.04 10.57
CA ALA A 208 13.06 3.12 9.59
C ALA A 208 14.39 3.40 10.30
N ASP A 209 15.46 2.81 9.82
CA ASP A 209 16.82 3.09 10.24
C ASP A 209 17.19 4.56 9.90
N GLU A 210 17.85 5.25 10.84
CA GLU A 210 18.20 6.67 10.69
C GLU A 210 19.14 6.89 9.50
N GLY A 211 20.14 6.03 9.31
CA GLY A 211 21.07 6.13 8.19
C GLY A 211 20.37 5.98 6.83
N THR A 212 19.32 5.15 6.76
CA THR A 212 18.48 5.03 5.57
C THR A 212 17.69 6.32 5.30
N ILE A 213 17.15 6.96 6.34
CA ILE A 213 16.43 8.24 6.21
C ILE A 213 17.39 9.36 5.76
N GLU A 214 18.59 9.43 6.33
CA GLU A 214 19.62 10.39 5.94
C GLU A 214 20.02 10.20 4.47
N LYS A 215 20.26 8.95 4.05
CA LYS A 215 20.60 8.61 2.67
C LYS A 215 19.51 9.03 1.68
N ILE A 216 18.24 8.79 1.99
CA ILE A 216 17.12 9.21 1.13
C ILE A 216 17.01 10.74 1.10
N THR A 217 17.27 11.41 2.21
CA THR A 217 17.26 12.88 2.28
C THR A 217 18.34 13.49 1.38
N ASP A 218 19.54 12.89 1.36
CA ASP A 218 20.61 13.28 0.44
C ASP A 218 20.16 13.13 -1.03
N PHE A 219 19.55 12.00 -1.39
CA PHE A 219 19.00 11.78 -2.74
C PHE A 219 17.94 12.81 -3.15
N ILE A 220 17.07 13.21 -2.23
CA ILE A 220 16.07 14.26 -2.47
C ILE A 220 16.78 15.59 -2.75
N SER A 221 17.79 15.95 -1.94
CA SER A 221 18.51 17.22 -2.07
C SER A 221 19.25 17.34 -3.41
N LYS A 222 19.86 16.24 -3.87
CA LYS A 222 20.54 16.15 -5.17
C LYS A 222 19.58 16.05 -6.36
N SER A 223 18.28 15.83 -6.11
CA SER A 223 17.29 15.50 -7.14
C SER A 223 17.66 14.28 -7.99
N SER A 224 18.44 13.36 -7.42
CA SER A 224 18.94 12.15 -8.06
C SER A 224 17.81 11.16 -8.31
N ALA A 225 17.91 10.34 -9.36
CA ALA A 225 17.06 9.18 -9.48
C ALA A 225 17.56 8.07 -8.55
N ILE A 226 16.66 7.24 -8.06
CA ILE A 226 16.98 6.13 -7.18
C ILE A 226 16.32 4.86 -7.68
N GLU A 227 16.98 3.73 -7.45
CA GLU A 227 16.38 2.42 -7.55
C GLU A 227 15.96 1.96 -6.14
N ILE A 228 14.69 1.55 -6.03
CA ILE A 228 14.14 0.96 -4.81
C ILE A 228 13.94 -0.53 -5.09
N THR A 229 14.57 -1.39 -4.29
CA THR A 229 14.37 -2.85 -4.38
C THR A 229 13.68 -3.36 -3.13
N HIS A 230 12.54 -4.04 -3.28
CA HIS A 230 11.78 -4.66 -2.19
C HIS A 230 11.29 -6.05 -2.60
N LEU A 231 11.71 -7.11 -1.89
CA LEU A 231 11.23 -8.49 -2.09
C LEU A 231 11.19 -8.93 -3.58
N ASN A 232 12.23 -8.58 -4.35
CA ASN A 232 12.43 -8.82 -5.80
C ASN A 232 11.68 -7.90 -6.76
N GLU A 233 10.94 -6.91 -6.26
CA GLU A 233 10.40 -5.84 -7.08
C GLU A 233 11.35 -4.65 -7.05
N SER A 234 11.73 -4.17 -8.22
CA SER A 234 12.52 -2.95 -8.35
C SER A 234 11.68 -1.82 -8.93
N TYR A 235 11.98 -0.59 -8.52
CA TYR A 235 11.32 0.62 -8.98
C TYR A 235 12.35 1.69 -9.26
N LEU A 236 12.22 2.39 -10.39
CA LEU A 236 13.04 3.56 -10.71
C LEU A 236 12.26 4.84 -10.43
N ILE A 237 12.70 5.61 -9.44
CA ILE A 237 11.93 6.73 -8.88
C ILE A 237 12.78 7.99 -8.77
N LYS A 238 12.17 9.15 -9.02
CA LYS A 238 12.69 10.43 -8.57
C LYS A 238 12.08 10.77 -7.20
N PRO A 239 12.84 10.66 -6.09
CA PRO A 239 12.33 10.91 -4.76
C PRO A 239 11.96 12.40 -4.62
N ARG A 240 10.94 12.70 -3.81
CA ARG A 240 10.49 14.07 -3.56
C ARG A 240 10.39 14.41 -2.08
N ILE A 241 9.75 13.55 -1.30
CA ILE A 241 9.48 13.82 0.11
C ILE A 241 9.36 12.53 0.90
N ILE A 242 9.79 12.57 2.15
CA ILE A 242 9.56 11.53 3.15
C ILE A 242 8.35 11.93 3.99
N ASN A 243 7.36 11.06 4.07
CA ASN A 243 6.17 11.23 4.90
C ASN A 243 6.27 10.30 6.11
N TYR A 244 5.96 10.80 7.30
CA TYR A 244 5.78 9.98 8.49
C TYR A 244 4.29 9.82 8.79
N ARG A 245 3.81 8.58 8.90
CA ARG A 245 2.42 8.28 9.26
C ARG A 245 2.39 7.13 10.25
N SER A 246 2.02 7.48 11.47
CA SER A 246 1.68 6.52 12.51
C SER A 246 2.78 5.45 12.68
N GLY A 247 4.01 5.89 12.95
CA GLY A 247 5.15 4.99 13.16
C GLY A 247 5.89 4.56 11.90
N TYR A 248 5.32 4.76 10.71
CA TYR A 248 5.95 4.35 9.45
C TYR A 248 6.43 5.54 8.63
N TYR A 249 7.59 5.38 8.00
CA TYR A 249 8.12 6.31 7.02
C TYR A 249 7.79 5.83 5.61
N PHE A 250 7.45 6.77 4.73
CA PHE A 250 7.11 6.52 3.34
C PHE A 250 7.85 7.49 2.43
N LEU A 251 8.47 6.97 1.39
CA LEU A 251 9.08 7.76 0.33
C LEU A 251 8.05 8.01 -0.78
N ARG A 252 7.70 9.27 -1.00
CA ARG A 252 6.86 9.69 -2.13
C ARG A 252 7.75 10.25 -3.24
N GLY A 253 7.55 9.75 -4.46
CA GLY A 253 8.37 10.11 -5.61
C GLY A 253 7.66 9.88 -6.94
N TYR A 254 8.26 10.35 -8.02
CA TYR A 254 7.76 10.09 -9.38
C TYR A 254 8.37 8.79 -9.92
N ASP A 255 7.52 7.81 -10.19
CA ASP A 255 7.91 6.54 -10.80
C ASP A 255 8.04 6.71 -12.32
N PHE A 256 9.24 6.47 -12.84
CA PHE A 256 9.55 6.63 -14.26
C PHE A 256 8.92 5.53 -15.14
N VAL A 257 8.60 4.37 -14.57
CA VAL A 257 7.96 3.26 -15.27
C VAL A 257 6.45 3.47 -15.34
N LEU A 258 5.81 3.81 -14.22
CA LEU A 258 4.37 4.01 -14.14
C LEU A 258 3.93 5.41 -14.59
N ASN A 259 4.87 6.35 -14.75
CA ASN A 259 4.64 7.76 -15.10
C ASN A 259 3.66 8.46 -14.15
N ARG A 260 3.73 8.16 -12.85
CA ARG A 260 2.87 8.75 -11.82
C ARG A 260 3.61 8.87 -10.51
N ILE A 261 3.05 9.66 -9.60
CA ILE A 261 3.55 9.70 -8.22
C ILE A 261 3.16 8.40 -7.52
N THR A 262 4.15 7.72 -6.96
CA THR A 262 3.99 6.52 -6.14
C THR A 262 4.51 6.79 -4.74
N GLU A 263 4.20 5.88 -3.84
CA GLU A 263 4.65 5.94 -2.46
C GLU A 263 5.12 4.55 -2.02
N HIS A 264 6.29 4.50 -1.39
CA HIS A 264 6.96 3.26 -1.00
C HIS A 264 7.28 3.32 0.50
N LYS A 265 6.93 2.25 1.24
CA LYS A 265 7.25 2.17 2.67
C LYS A 265 8.77 2.02 2.86
N ILE A 266 9.34 2.83 3.74
CA ILE A 266 10.75 2.74 4.15
C ILE A 266 10.80 1.79 5.33
N ALA A 267 11.10 0.52 5.03
CA ALA A 267 11.20 -0.56 6.01
C ALA A 267 12.14 -1.64 5.47
N TYR A 268 12.73 -2.45 6.35
CA TYR A 268 13.46 -3.64 5.95
C TYR A 268 12.54 -4.64 5.23
N PRO A 269 12.98 -5.34 4.17
CA PRO A 269 14.32 -5.35 3.56
C PRO A 269 14.48 -4.40 2.35
N THR A 270 13.76 -3.27 2.32
CA THR A 270 13.85 -2.34 1.18
C THR A 270 15.23 -1.69 1.09
N ILE A 271 15.84 -1.76 -0.09
CA ILE A 271 17.15 -1.16 -0.38
C ILE A 271 16.95 0.04 -1.31
N PHE A 272 17.65 1.13 -1.01
CA PHE A 272 17.64 2.36 -1.79
C PHE A 272 19.05 2.63 -2.32
N THR A 273 19.20 2.69 -3.65
CA THR A 273 20.47 2.95 -4.33
C THR A 273 20.34 4.16 -5.26
N GLU A 274 21.37 4.99 -5.31
CA GLU A 274 21.41 6.11 -6.26
C GLU A 274 21.61 5.56 -7.67
N ALA A 275 20.83 6.07 -8.63
CA ALA A 275 21.05 5.81 -10.04
C ALA A 275 21.82 7.00 -10.64
N GLU A 276 23.06 6.78 -11.07
CA GLU A 276 23.92 7.81 -11.66
C GLU A 276 23.22 8.56 -12.81
N THR A 277 22.53 7.81 -13.68
CA THR A 277 21.65 8.34 -14.72
C THR A 277 20.41 7.45 -14.84
N HIS A 278 19.24 8.07 -15.02
CA HIS A 278 17.98 7.35 -15.22
C HIS A 278 17.63 7.13 -16.70
N ILE A 279 18.27 7.90 -17.60
CA ILE A 279 18.13 7.80 -19.05
C ILE A 279 19.52 7.49 -19.61
N ILE A 280 19.66 6.34 -20.28
CA ILE A 280 20.88 5.93 -20.99
C ILE A 280 21.01 6.73 -22.28
N LYS A 281 19.91 6.79 -23.05
CA LYS A 281 19.89 7.41 -24.36
C LYS A 281 18.54 8.05 -24.63
N LYS A 282 18.56 9.21 -25.28
CA LYS A 282 17.38 9.93 -25.73
C LYS A 282 17.51 10.23 -27.22
N VAL A 283 16.51 9.81 -28.00
CA VAL A 283 16.45 10.00 -29.45
C VAL A 283 15.09 10.58 -29.87
N PRO A 284 15.01 11.38 -30.93
CA PRO A 284 16.12 11.79 -31.81
C PRO A 284 17.02 12.86 -31.16
N SER A 285 18.33 12.81 -31.44
CA SER A 285 19.24 13.91 -31.12
C SER A 285 19.23 14.93 -32.27
N PHE A 286 18.54 16.05 -32.10
CA PHE A 286 18.46 17.11 -33.11
C PHE A 286 19.75 17.94 -33.19
N ASP A 287 20.86 17.33 -33.63
CA ASP A 287 22.09 18.05 -33.93
C ASP A 287 22.13 18.50 -35.40
N ILE A 288 21.29 19.48 -35.71
CA ILE A 288 21.14 20.03 -37.07
C ILE A 288 22.43 20.75 -37.51
N LYS A 289 23.25 21.24 -36.57
CA LYS A 289 24.47 21.98 -36.89
C LYS A 289 25.54 21.08 -37.49
N THR A 290 25.69 19.87 -36.97
CA THR A 290 26.70 18.91 -37.46
C THR A 290 26.11 17.91 -38.46
N ASN A 291 24.81 17.59 -38.34
CA ASN A 291 24.11 16.66 -39.22
C ASN A 291 22.73 17.21 -39.63
N PRO A 292 22.63 17.97 -40.74
CA PRO A 292 21.35 18.49 -41.24
C PRO A 292 20.30 17.41 -41.53
N ALA A 293 20.73 16.18 -41.84
CA ALA A 293 19.83 15.05 -42.06
C ALA A 293 19.09 14.61 -40.77
N ALA A 294 19.56 15.02 -39.59
CA ALA A 294 18.91 14.76 -38.31
C ALA A 294 17.49 15.34 -38.19
N ALA A 295 17.12 16.30 -39.05
CA ALA A 295 15.78 16.84 -39.14
C ALA A 295 14.85 16.05 -40.09
N THR A 296 15.37 15.09 -40.85
CA THR A 296 14.57 14.32 -41.81
C THR A 296 13.79 13.20 -41.13
N LYS A 297 12.58 12.93 -41.63
CA LYS A 297 11.70 11.89 -41.09
C LYS A 297 12.35 10.51 -41.10
N ASP A 298 13.07 10.19 -42.17
CA ASP A 298 13.71 8.87 -42.33
C ASP A 298 14.86 8.67 -41.35
N PHE A 299 15.68 9.71 -41.12
CA PHE A 299 16.74 9.66 -40.12
C PHE A 299 16.16 9.44 -38.71
N ILE A 300 15.13 10.20 -38.33
CA ILE A 300 14.46 10.07 -37.03
C ILE A 300 13.92 8.64 -36.83
N ILE A 301 13.24 8.09 -37.84
CA ILE A 301 12.70 6.73 -37.77
C ILE A 301 13.83 5.70 -37.63
N SER A 302 14.95 5.86 -38.36
CA SER A 302 16.10 4.97 -38.28
C SER A 302 16.79 5.01 -36.91
N GLU A 303 16.88 6.20 -36.32
CA GLU A 303 17.50 6.42 -35.00
C GLU A 303 16.63 5.81 -33.90
N ILE A 304 15.30 6.01 -33.99
CA ILE A 304 14.31 5.40 -33.10
C ILE A 304 14.39 3.87 -33.20
N LYS A 305 14.40 3.31 -34.42
CA LYS A 305 14.50 1.86 -34.63
C LYS A 305 15.78 1.29 -33.99
N THR A 306 16.90 1.97 -34.18
CA THR A 306 18.20 1.56 -33.60
C THR A 306 18.17 1.63 -32.08
N ALA A 307 17.63 2.71 -31.50
CA ALA A 307 17.51 2.84 -30.05
C ALA A 307 16.63 1.76 -29.43
N ILE A 308 15.50 1.43 -30.07
CA ILE A 308 14.58 0.38 -29.61
C ILE A 308 15.25 -0.99 -29.68
N GLY A 309 15.94 -1.32 -30.77
CA GLY A 309 16.65 -2.60 -30.91
C GLY A 309 17.77 -2.78 -29.87
N ASN A 310 18.54 -1.73 -29.60
CA ASN A 310 19.58 -1.75 -28.56
C ASN A 310 18.97 -1.97 -27.16
N ALA A 311 17.92 -1.22 -26.84
CA ALA A 311 17.24 -1.33 -25.55
C ALA A 311 16.56 -2.70 -25.38
N GLU A 312 15.99 -3.27 -26.45
CA GLU A 312 15.44 -4.64 -26.47
C GLU A 312 16.52 -5.68 -26.13
N GLY A 313 17.69 -5.59 -26.77
CA GLY A 313 18.83 -6.48 -26.49
C GLY A 313 19.31 -6.43 -25.04
N ASN A 314 19.25 -5.24 -24.42
CA ASN A 314 19.62 -5.02 -23.02
C ASN A 314 18.50 -5.32 -22.02
N LYS A 315 17.27 -5.59 -22.50
CA LYS A 315 16.03 -5.70 -21.70
C LYS A 315 15.74 -4.45 -20.85
N ASN A 316 16.06 -3.29 -21.38
CA ASN A 316 15.79 -2.01 -20.73
C ASN A 316 14.35 -1.55 -21.00
N TYR A 317 13.72 -0.88 -20.03
CA TYR A 317 12.47 -0.19 -20.33
C TYR A 317 12.72 0.94 -21.34
N ILE A 318 11.77 1.17 -22.24
CA ILE A 318 11.75 2.38 -23.08
C ILE A 318 10.57 3.26 -22.72
N ARG A 319 10.79 4.56 -22.74
CA ARG A 319 9.74 5.57 -22.61
C ARG A 319 9.56 6.29 -23.92
N ILE A 320 8.37 6.22 -24.48
CA ILE A 320 8.03 6.81 -25.77
C ILE A 320 7.10 8.00 -25.58
N GLN A 321 7.37 9.08 -26.29
CA GLN A 321 6.44 10.19 -26.47
C GLN A 321 5.63 9.91 -27.74
N TYR A 322 4.39 9.46 -27.57
CA TYR A 322 3.56 8.95 -28.65
C TYR A 322 2.40 9.89 -28.96
N ARG A 323 2.25 10.23 -30.24
CA ARG A 323 1.14 11.03 -30.76
C ARG A 323 0.01 10.12 -31.25
N SER A 324 -1.15 10.25 -30.63
CA SER A 324 -2.35 9.45 -30.98
C SER A 324 -2.96 9.87 -32.32
N ARG A 325 -4.00 9.17 -32.79
CA ARG A 325 -4.79 9.56 -33.99
C ARG A 325 -5.51 10.90 -33.80
N ASN A 326 -5.75 11.32 -32.57
CA ASN A 326 -6.42 12.57 -32.24
C ASN A 326 -5.40 13.68 -31.89
N GLU A 327 -4.14 13.55 -32.34
CA GLU A 327 -3.04 14.48 -32.07
C GLU A 327 -2.65 14.67 -30.59
N ILE A 328 -3.28 13.95 -29.66
CA ILE A 328 -2.91 13.97 -28.24
C ILE A 328 -1.57 13.26 -28.06
N VAL A 329 -0.62 13.97 -27.47
CA VAL A 329 0.71 13.45 -27.12
C VAL A 329 0.68 12.84 -25.73
N THR A 330 1.24 11.64 -25.61
CA THR A 330 1.26 10.90 -24.35
C THR A 330 2.60 10.25 -24.09
N LEU A 331 3.00 10.20 -22.83
CA LEU A 331 4.18 9.47 -22.39
C LEU A 331 3.78 8.02 -22.05
N ARG A 332 4.48 7.04 -22.61
CA ARG A 332 4.21 5.61 -22.40
C ARG A 332 5.52 4.89 -22.10
N THR A 333 5.55 4.08 -21.04
CA THR A 333 6.68 3.19 -20.78
C THR A 333 6.34 1.77 -21.22
N LEU A 334 7.24 1.14 -21.97
CA LEU A 334 7.08 -0.20 -22.53
C LEU A 334 8.11 -1.18 -21.95
N LYS A 335 7.69 -2.43 -21.78
CA LYS A 335 8.55 -3.60 -21.51
C LYS A 335 8.18 -4.77 -22.41
N ASN A 336 9.05 -5.77 -22.51
CA ASN A 336 8.85 -6.95 -23.36
C ASN A 336 8.37 -6.56 -24.77
N TYR A 337 9.06 -5.60 -25.38
CA TYR A 337 8.68 -5.05 -26.68
C TYR A 337 9.61 -5.57 -27.77
N LYS A 338 9.09 -5.57 -29.00
CA LYS A 338 9.83 -5.90 -30.22
C LYS A 338 9.47 -4.94 -31.34
N TYR A 339 10.42 -4.68 -32.22
CA TYR A 339 10.18 -3.96 -33.45
C TYR A 339 9.77 -4.92 -34.58
N VAL A 340 8.72 -4.59 -35.33
CA VAL A 340 8.26 -5.35 -36.51
C VAL A 340 7.93 -4.39 -37.65
N GLU A 341 8.13 -4.84 -38.88
CA GLU A 341 7.70 -4.12 -40.09
C GLU A 341 6.50 -4.87 -40.68
N VAL A 342 5.47 -4.11 -41.05
CA VAL A 342 4.24 -4.63 -41.64
C VAL A 342 3.94 -3.86 -42.92
N ASP A 343 3.59 -4.58 -43.97
CA ASP A 343 3.10 -4.00 -45.23
C ASP A 343 1.60 -3.67 -45.08
N GLU A 344 1.23 -2.39 -45.16
CA GLU A 344 -0.16 -1.93 -45.24
C GLU A 344 -0.35 -1.11 -46.53
N GLU A 345 -1.25 -1.54 -47.40
CA GLU A 345 -1.68 -0.76 -48.58
C GLU A 345 -0.50 -0.19 -49.41
N GLU A 346 0.43 -1.07 -49.80
CA GLU A 346 1.65 -0.74 -50.57
C GLU A 346 2.71 0.11 -49.84
N LYS A 347 2.55 0.35 -48.53
CA LYS A 347 3.52 1.06 -47.68
C LYS A 347 4.01 0.19 -46.52
N LYS A 348 5.32 0.23 -46.29
CA LYS A 348 5.95 -0.39 -45.11
C LYS A 348 5.82 0.51 -43.89
N TYR A 349 5.21 0.00 -42.83
CA TYR A 349 5.14 0.67 -41.54
C TYR A 349 5.89 -0.09 -40.46
N GLY A 350 6.69 0.64 -39.69
CA GLY A 350 7.30 0.13 -38.47
C GLY A 350 6.33 0.18 -37.30
N TYR A 351 6.31 -0.90 -36.52
CA TYR A 351 5.54 -1.04 -35.30
C TYR A 351 6.44 -1.48 -34.14
N VAL A 352 6.16 -0.93 -32.97
CA VAL A 352 6.72 -1.39 -31.70
C VAL A 352 5.58 -2.08 -30.96
N ILE A 353 5.69 -3.38 -30.76
CA ILE A 353 4.67 -4.19 -30.07
C ILE A 353 5.24 -4.58 -28.72
N GLY A 354 4.56 -4.24 -27.63
CA GLY A 354 4.98 -4.64 -26.29
C GLY A 354 3.97 -4.30 -25.20
N PHE A 355 4.34 -4.60 -23.96
CA PHE A 355 3.50 -4.36 -22.80
C PHE A 355 3.57 -2.88 -22.36
N CYS A 356 2.45 -2.17 -22.42
CA CYS A 356 2.36 -0.78 -22.01
C CYS A 356 2.04 -0.65 -20.51
N CYS A 357 2.99 -0.15 -19.72
CA CYS A 357 2.87 -0.06 -18.27
C CYS A 357 1.75 0.87 -17.80
N LEU A 358 1.39 1.88 -18.61
CA LEU A 358 0.28 2.78 -18.29
C LEU A 358 -1.10 2.12 -18.46
N ARG A 359 -1.25 1.24 -19.45
CA ARG A 359 -2.53 0.57 -19.77
C ARG A 359 -2.61 -0.84 -19.21
N MET A 360 -1.51 -1.36 -18.66
CA MET A 360 -1.38 -2.74 -18.18
C MET A 360 -1.80 -3.77 -19.22
N ALA A 361 -1.43 -3.54 -20.49
CA ALA A 361 -1.84 -4.37 -21.61
C ALA A 361 -0.83 -4.31 -22.77
N GLU A 362 -0.81 -5.36 -23.59
CA GLU A 362 -0.08 -5.35 -24.86
C GLU A 362 -0.70 -4.36 -25.86
N ARG A 363 0.17 -3.61 -26.53
CA ARG A 363 -0.18 -2.57 -27.49
C ARG A 363 0.85 -2.51 -28.62
N ALA A 364 0.37 -2.12 -29.80
CA ALA A 364 1.20 -1.80 -30.95
C ALA A 364 1.24 -0.28 -31.14
N PHE A 365 2.44 0.27 -31.33
CA PHE A 365 2.69 1.69 -31.56
C PHE A 365 3.37 1.87 -32.91
N ARG A 366 2.77 2.67 -33.79
CA ARG A 366 3.42 2.99 -35.07
C ARG A 366 4.63 3.88 -34.85
N THR A 367 5.77 3.51 -35.42
CA THR A 367 7.04 4.22 -35.21
C THR A 367 7.00 5.65 -35.78
N ASP A 368 6.28 5.88 -36.88
CA ASP A 368 6.12 7.22 -37.48
C ASP A 368 5.37 8.23 -36.60
N ARG A 369 4.75 7.76 -35.51
CA ARG A 369 4.02 8.57 -34.51
C ARG A 369 4.75 8.68 -33.18
N ILE A 370 5.89 8.02 -33.04
CA ILE A 370 6.78 8.18 -31.91
C ILE A 370 7.62 9.42 -32.15
N GLN A 371 7.43 10.45 -31.33
CA GLN A 371 8.16 11.71 -31.42
C GLN A 371 9.54 11.61 -30.75
N GLN A 372 9.65 10.74 -29.74
CA GLN A 372 10.83 10.62 -28.92
C GLN A 372 10.86 9.24 -28.25
N VAL A 373 12.05 8.68 -28.10
CA VAL A 373 12.32 7.47 -27.28
C VAL A 373 13.42 7.79 -26.28
N GLU A 374 13.20 7.41 -25.03
CA GLU A 374 14.19 7.40 -23.97
C GLU A 374 14.40 5.96 -23.52
N GLU A 375 15.64 5.47 -23.59
CA GLU A 375 16.06 4.22 -22.99
C GLU A 375 16.32 4.46 -21.51
N LEU A 376 15.55 3.82 -20.63
CA LEU A 376 15.74 3.95 -19.20
C LEU A 376 16.89 3.07 -18.74
N ASN A 377 17.67 3.56 -17.78
CA ASN A 377 18.70 2.78 -17.10
C ASN A 377 18.07 1.84 -16.06
N PHE A 378 17.18 0.97 -16.53
CA PHE A 378 16.37 0.11 -15.70
C PHE A 378 15.92 -1.10 -16.50
N LYS A 379 16.18 -2.29 -15.97
CA LYS A 379 15.91 -3.55 -16.66
C LYS A 379 14.59 -4.15 -16.21
N TYR A 380 13.85 -4.75 -17.14
CA TYR A 380 12.70 -5.58 -16.80
C TYR A 380 13.10 -7.06 -16.73
N THR A 381 12.56 -7.76 -15.74
CA THR A 381 12.54 -9.22 -15.68
C THR A 381 11.39 -9.75 -16.54
N LYS A 382 11.61 -10.93 -17.14
CA LYS A 382 10.63 -11.57 -18.04
C LYS A 382 9.40 -12.04 -17.28
#